data_AF-A0A2V6UC05-F1
#
_entry.id   AF-A0A2V6UC05-F1
#
_cell.length_a   1.000
_cell.length_b   1.000
_cell.length_c   1.000
_cell.angle_alpha   90.00
_cell.angle_beta   90.00
_cell.angle_gamma   90.00
#
_symmetry.space_group_name_H-M   'P 1'
#
loop_
_entity.id
_entity.type
_entity.pdbx_description
1 polymer ?
#
loop_
_entity_poly.entity_id
_entity_poly.type
_entity_poly.pdbx_seq_one_letter_code
_entity_poly.pdbx_strand_id
1 'polypeptide(L)'
;MFDDIETARWGRLNYPGTGFLFYTGAANVTIDHNTLFNTGPAVYGDISANAGFVYRNNISPSNIGTADYQLCCSGVADNIDGIGGRGTTGNATVTLNTYFPGAVFVRNALAGGGHSTNWPADNFFPSTLDAVGFVNRTGGDYHLSAASPYKNAGTDGKDLGADIDALNAATACAVDGSCTPTLDLVETAVSNPPASAVWQSSFAVTDTTRNQGNATAGSSLTRYYLSATPSKTSGATLLTGARSVPDLGAGESSSGTVAAKIPSIKTGPYFLLACANDTRTVIESDYANNCAASTARVVVSAPDLVEAAVSNPPASAVRGASFSVTDTTGNPGNATAGPSVTRYYLSATPSKTSGATLLTGSRSVPALGPGQSSSGTAAVKIPSMKTGSYFLLACANDTRTVAEGNYANNCKASATRVRLR
;
A
#
# COMPACT_ATOMS: atom_id res chain seq x y z
N MET A 1 -7.29 -20.00 25.65
CA MET A 1 -8.61 -20.33 26.22
C MET A 1 -9.13 -21.54 25.48
N PHE A 2 -9.57 -22.57 26.20
CA PHE A 2 -10.21 -23.76 25.63
C PHE A 2 -11.54 -23.96 26.33
N ASP A 3 -12.62 -23.60 25.65
CA ASP A 3 -13.98 -23.73 26.18
C ASP A 3 -14.65 -24.95 25.55
N ASP A 4 -15.64 -25.52 26.25
CA ASP A 4 -16.53 -26.55 25.72
C ASP A 4 -15.80 -27.80 25.19
N ILE A 5 -14.71 -28.20 25.85
CA ILE A 5 -14.00 -29.47 25.60
C ILE A 5 -14.78 -30.62 26.29
N GLU A 6 -16.03 -30.79 25.88
CA GLU A 6 -16.97 -31.73 26.46
C GLU A 6 -16.96 -33.08 25.73
N THR A 7 -17.32 -34.14 26.46
CA THR A 7 -17.45 -35.51 25.92
C THR A 7 -18.32 -35.57 24.65
N ALA A 8 -19.39 -34.77 24.60
CA ALA A 8 -20.32 -34.76 23.48
C ALA A 8 -19.73 -34.19 22.18
N ARG A 9 -18.78 -33.26 22.28
CA ARG A 9 -18.19 -32.56 21.11
C ARG A 9 -16.79 -33.04 20.77
N TRP A 10 -15.99 -33.32 21.79
CA TRP A 10 -14.56 -33.63 21.67
C TRP A 10 -14.18 -35.00 22.25
N GLY A 11 -15.15 -35.75 22.78
CA GLY A 11 -14.98 -37.12 23.25
C GLY A 11 -15.52 -38.16 22.27
N ARG A 12 -15.47 -39.43 22.67
CA ARG A 12 -16.08 -40.55 21.93
C ARG A 12 -16.47 -41.66 22.89
N LEU A 13 -17.73 -42.11 22.86
CA LEU A 13 -18.22 -43.20 23.73
C LEU A 13 -17.88 -42.93 25.22
N ASN A 14 -17.02 -43.76 25.83
CA ASN A 14 -16.58 -43.65 27.23
C ASN A 14 -15.36 -42.73 27.43
N TYR A 15 -14.85 -42.08 26.37
CA TYR A 15 -13.70 -41.17 26.47
C TYR A 15 -14.17 -39.73 26.67
N PRO A 16 -13.82 -39.08 27.79
CA PRO A 16 -14.22 -37.70 28.06
C PRO A 16 -13.43 -36.70 27.20
N GLY A 17 -13.93 -35.48 27.08
CA GLY A 17 -13.21 -34.39 26.42
C GLY A 17 -11.94 -34.06 27.19
N THR A 18 -10.79 -34.44 26.63
CA THR A 18 -9.46 -34.27 27.25
C THR A 18 -8.84 -32.98 26.74
N GLY A 19 -8.25 -32.17 27.64
CA GLY A 19 -7.62 -30.90 27.25
C GLY A 19 -6.44 -31.12 26.30
N PHE A 20 -5.38 -31.76 26.80
CA PHE A 20 -4.16 -32.05 26.05
C PHE A 20 -3.81 -33.53 26.12
N LEU A 21 -3.85 -34.23 24.99
CA LEU A 21 -3.52 -35.64 24.87
C LEU A 21 -2.11 -35.84 24.32
N PHE A 22 -1.27 -36.51 25.09
CA PHE A 22 0.10 -36.89 24.74
C PHE A 22 0.17 -38.37 24.43
N TYR A 23 0.13 -38.69 23.13
CA TYR A 23 0.04 -40.08 22.70
C TYR A 23 1.39 -40.80 22.71
N THR A 24 2.42 -40.26 22.04
CA THR A 24 3.76 -40.87 21.94
C THR A 24 4.89 -39.83 21.97
N GLY A 25 5.53 -39.63 23.13
CA GLY A 25 6.90 -39.10 23.22
C GLY A 25 7.13 -37.67 22.75
N ALA A 26 6.22 -36.73 23.06
CA ALA A 26 6.47 -35.31 22.82
C ALA A 26 7.60 -34.79 23.71
N ALA A 27 8.37 -33.81 23.22
CA ALA A 27 9.47 -33.21 23.97
C ALA A 27 9.34 -31.70 24.05
N ASN A 28 9.74 -31.12 25.18
CA ASN A 28 9.85 -29.67 25.41
C ASN A 28 8.55 -28.89 25.16
N VAL A 29 7.41 -29.49 25.48
CA VAL A 29 6.11 -28.84 25.37
C VAL A 29 5.87 -27.98 26.61
N THR A 30 5.55 -26.70 26.38
CA THR A 30 5.14 -25.77 27.44
C THR A 30 3.68 -25.39 27.25
N ILE A 31 2.90 -25.54 28.31
CA ILE A 31 1.51 -25.12 28.41
C ILE A 31 1.45 -24.11 29.55
N ASP A 32 1.28 -22.84 29.18
CA ASP A 32 1.41 -21.68 30.06
C ASP A 32 0.23 -20.72 29.83
N HIS A 33 -0.36 -20.20 30.91
CA HIS A 33 -1.48 -19.25 30.87
C HIS A 33 -2.67 -19.72 30.03
N ASN A 34 -3.24 -20.89 30.37
CA ASN A 34 -4.45 -21.41 29.74
C ASN A 34 -5.57 -21.55 30.74
N THR A 35 -6.78 -21.12 30.35
CA THR A 35 -8.02 -21.46 31.02
C THR A 35 -8.72 -22.53 30.19
N LEU A 36 -9.04 -23.67 30.82
CA LEU A 36 -9.66 -24.83 30.19
C LEU A 36 -11.00 -25.18 30.85
N PHE A 37 -11.98 -25.56 30.03
CA PHE A 37 -13.23 -26.18 30.45
C PHE A 37 -13.41 -27.51 29.71
N ASN A 38 -12.82 -28.54 30.28
CA ASN A 38 -12.81 -29.91 29.79
C ASN A 38 -13.62 -30.83 30.71
N THR A 39 -14.14 -31.95 30.21
CA THR A 39 -14.84 -32.96 31.03
C THR A 39 -13.96 -34.13 31.48
N GLY A 40 -12.78 -34.31 30.85
CA GLY A 40 -11.78 -35.31 31.18
C GLY A 40 -10.56 -34.70 31.88
N PRO A 41 -9.38 -35.34 31.87
CA PRO A 41 -8.18 -34.68 32.40
C PRO A 41 -7.77 -33.49 31.52
N ALA A 42 -7.21 -32.44 32.13
CA ALA A 42 -6.62 -31.32 31.42
C ALA A 42 -5.38 -31.76 30.65
N VAL A 43 -4.62 -32.74 31.17
CA VAL A 43 -3.46 -33.34 30.51
C VAL A 43 -3.52 -34.86 30.65
N TYR A 44 -3.32 -35.59 29.54
CA TYR A 44 -3.31 -37.06 29.53
C TYR A 44 -2.06 -37.62 28.85
N GLY A 45 -1.36 -38.57 29.48
CA GLY A 45 -0.25 -39.32 28.89
C GLY A 45 -0.60 -40.78 28.57
N ASP A 46 -0.22 -41.29 27.40
CA ASP A 46 -0.65 -42.62 26.96
C ASP A 46 0.48 -43.65 26.79
N ILE A 47 1.19 -43.66 25.66
CA ILE A 47 2.05 -44.81 25.29
C ILE A 47 3.49 -44.66 25.76
N SER A 48 4.05 -43.45 25.72
CA SER A 48 5.45 -43.22 26.09
C SER A 48 5.64 -41.89 26.82
N ALA A 49 6.73 -41.83 27.59
CA ALA A 49 7.11 -40.66 28.38
C ALA A 49 7.43 -39.43 27.52
N ASN A 50 7.05 -38.26 28.02
CA ASN A 50 7.18 -36.97 27.36
C ASN A 50 8.16 -36.09 28.15
N ALA A 51 9.35 -35.86 27.60
CA ALA A 51 10.44 -35.19 28.32
C ALA A 51 10.35 -33.66 28.24
N GLY A 52 10.83 -32.96 29.27
CA GLY A 52 10.91 -31.49 29.27
C GLY A 52 9.55 -30.79 29.29
N PHE A 53 8.52 -31.45 29.83
CA PHE A 53 7.17 -30.89 29.89
C PHE A 53 7.06 -29.79 30.95
N VAL A 54 6.42 -28.68 30.59
CA VAL A 54 6.11 -27.57 31.49
C VAL A 54 4.60 -27.31 31.43
N TYR A 55 3.94 -27.35 32.59
CA TYR A 55 2.53 -27.00 32.75
C TYR A 55 2.42 -26.03 33.92
N ARG A 56 2.27 -24.73 33.61
CA ARG A 56 2.24 -23.70 34.64
C ARG A 56 1.23 -22.60 34.36
N ASN A 57 0.86 -21.88 35.42
CA ASN A 57 -0.03 -20.73 35.35
C ASN A 57 -1.41 -21.01 34.71
N ASN A 58 -1.88 -22.26 34.72
CA ASN A 58 -3.13 -22.64 34.06
C ASN A 58 -4.30 -22.71 35.05
N ILE A 59 -5.52 -22.57 34.54
CA ILE A 59 -6.77 -22.85 35.23
C ILE A 59 -7.48 -23.99 34.50
N SER A 60 -7.87 -25.04 35.22
CA SER A 60 -8.68 -26.12 34.67
C SER A 60 -9.53 -26.79 35.75
N PRO A 61 -10.62 -27.48 35.39
CA PRO A 61 -11.33 -28.32 36.34
C PRO A 61 -10.49 -29.55 36.74
N SER A 62 -10.62 -29.98 38.00
CA SER A 62 -10.04 -31.23 38.48
C SER A 62 -10.83 -32.46 38.03
N ASN A 63 -12.11 -32.31 37.68
CA ASN A 63 -12.96 -33.38 37.11
C ASN A 63 -13.00 -34.67 37.95
N ILE A 64 -13.02 -34.51 39.27
CA ILE A 64 -13.11 -35.62 40.22
C ILE A 64 -14.42 -36.39 40.01
N GLY A 65 -14.30 -37.71 39.83
CA GLY A 65 -15.43 -38.63 39.73
C GLY A 65 -16.22 -38.57 38.42
N THR A 66 -15.76 -37.82 37.42
CA THR A 66 -16.41 -37.72 36.11
C THR A 66 -15.76 -38.67 35.12
N ALA A 67 -16.47 -39.76 34.79
CA ALA A 67 -16.21 -40.78 33.77
C ALA A 67 -15.29 -41.96 34.15
N ASP A 68 -15.84 -43.16 34.00
CA ASP A 68 -15.11 -44.42 33.87
C ASP A 68 -14.22 -44.34 32.61
N TYR A 69 -12.93 -44.08 32.78
CA TYR A 69 -11.95 -44.23 31.70
C TYR A 69 -11.72 -45.72 31.42
N GLN A 70 -12.73 -46.42 30.88
CA GLN A 70 -12.59 -47.79 30.42
C GLN A 70 -11.78 -47.82 29.10
N LEU A 71 -10.49 -47.52 29.18
CA LEU A 71 -9.54 -48.13 28.26
C LEU A 71 -9.63 -49.64 28.51
N CYS A 72 -9.87 -50.41 27.44
CA CYS A 72 -9.87 -51.85 27.50
C CYS A 72 -8.64 -52.34 28.29
N CYS A 73 -8.91 -53.18 29.30
CA CYS A 73 -7.96 -53.96 30.09
C CYS A 73 -7.46 -53.43 31.45
N SER A 74 -7.89 -52.29 32.02
CA SER A 74 -7.48 -51.93 33.40
C SER A 74 -8.44 -52.38 34.51
N GLY A 75 -9.76 -52.37 34.28
CA GLY A 75 -10.75 -52.81 35.27
C GLY A 75 -10.80 -51.98 36.56
N VAL A 76 -10.19 -50.80 36.59
CA VAL A 76 -10.17 -49.88 37.74
C VAL A 76 -11.10 -48.70 37.42
N ALA A 77 -11.97 -48.34 38.37
CA ALA A 77 -12.72 -47.08 38.32
C ALA A 77 -11.74 -45.94 38.56
N ASP A 78 -11.24 -45.36 37.48
CA ASP A 78 -10.22 -44.31 37.51
C ASP A 78 -10.90 -42.95 37.78
N ASN A 79 -10.86 -42.47 39.02
CA ASN A 79 -11.19 -41.08 39.31
C ASN A 79 -10.17 -40.17 38.61
N ILE A 80 -10.65 -39.26 37.76
CA ILE A 80 -9.78 -38.30 37.07
C ILE A 80 -9.49 -37.14 38.02
N ASP A 81 -8.20 -36.93 38.33
CA ASP A 81 -7.72 -35.84 39.19
C ASP A 81 -6.95 -34.84 38.32
N GLY A 82 -7.59 -34.08 37.44
CA GLY A 82 -7.01 -32.97 36.64
C GLY A 82 -5.93 -33.36 35.61
N ILE A 83 -5.06 -34.32 35.91
CA ILE A 83 -4.05 -34.94 35.06
C ILE A 83 -4.25 -36.47 35.12
N GLY A 84 -4.08 -37.14 34.00
CA GLY A 84 -4.28 -38.59 33.90
C GLY A 84 -3.28 -39.26 32.98
N GLY A 85 -3.27 -40.58 33.01
CA GLY A 85 -2.51 -41.37 32.06
C GLY A 85 -2.89 -42.83 32.08
N ARG A 86 -2.50 -43.58 31.04
CA ARG A 86 -2.88 -44.99 30.94
C ARG A 86 -2.36 -45.75 32.16
N GLY A 87 -3.28 -46.27 32.98
CA GLY A 87 -2.96 -47.03 34.19
C GLY A 87 -2.40 -46.20 35.35
N THR A 88 -2.45 -44.87 35.30
CA THR A 88 -1.92 -43.97 36.36
C THR A 88 -2.91 -42.91 36.83
N THR A 89 -4.09 -42.83 36.22
CA THR A 89 -5.17 -41.88 36.56
C THR A 89 -5.55 -41.97 38.05
N GLY A 90 -5.94 -40.84 38.65
CA GLY A 90 -6.23 -40.74 40.09
C GLY A 90 -5.00 -40.60 41.00
N ASN A 91 -3.80 -40.54 40.41
CA ASN A 91 -2.58 -40.21 41.12
C ASN A 91 -1.66 -39.33 40.26
N ALA A 92 -1.66 -38.02 40.54
CA ALA A 92 -0.90 -37.05 39.77
C ALA A 92 0.62 -37.31 39.83
N THR A 93 1.17 -37.62 41.01
CA THR A 93 2.61 -37.97 41.14
C THR A 93 2.99 -39.18 40.28
N VAL A 94 2.21 -40.27 40.31
CA VAL A 94 2.49 -41.46 39.49
C VAL A 94 2.38 -41.13 38.00
N THR A 95 1.34 -40.40 37.61
CA THR A 95 1.15 -39.96 36.22
C THR A 95 2.32 -39.11 35.73
N LEU A 96 2.72 -38.10 36.49
CA LEU A 96 3.84 -37.21 36.14
C LEU A 96 5.15 -38.00 36.05
N ASN A 97 5.45 -38.86 37.02
CA ASN A 97 6.69 -39.65 36.98
C ASN A 97 6.74 -40.64 35.80
N THR A 98 5.58 -41.15 35.36
CA THR A 98 5.49 -42.15 34.29
C THR A 98 5.50 -41.51 32.91
N TYR A 99 4.65 -40.50 32.70
CA TYR A 99 4.40 -39.92 31.38
C TYR A 99 5.02 -38.56 31.16
N PHE A 100 5.46 -37.87 32.21
CA PHE A 100 6.06 -36.54 32.14
C PHE A 100 7.28 -36.41 33.08
N PRO A 101 8.27 -37.31 32.97
CA PRO A 101 9.37 -37.36 33.93
C PRO A 101 10.14 -36.03 33.97
N GLY A 102 10.31 -35.49 35.17
CA GLY A 102 10.98 -34.21 35.39
C GLY A 102 10.16 -32.98 34.99
N ALA A 103 8.83 -33.11 34.85
CA ALA A 103 7.98 -31.99 34.49
C ALA A 103 8.02 -30.84 35.51
N VAL A 104 7.91 -29.61 35.00
CA VAL A 104 7.64 -28.42 35.82
C VAL A 104 6.13 -28.23 35.86
N PHE A 105 5.52 -28.53 37.00
CA PHE A 105 4.07 -28.47 37.19
C PHE A 105 3.72 -27.59 38.38
N VAL A 106 3.58 -26.27 38.16
CA VAL A 106 3.48 -25.26 39.23
C VAL A 106 2.49 -24.15 38.87
N ARG A 107 1.94 -23.50 39.89
CA ARG A 107 1.01 -22.36 39.80
C ARG A 107 -0.23 -22.63 38.96
N ASN A 108 -0.75 -23.85 39.00
CA ASN A 108 -2.02 -24.16 38.34
C ASN A 108 -3.17 -24.14 39.33
N ALA A 109 -4.33 -23.60 38.95
CA ALA A 109 -5.58 -23.70 39.71
C ALA A 109 -6.43 -24.84 39.15
N LEU A 110 -6.56 -25.91 39.93
CA LEU A 110 -7.26 -27.14 39.57
C LEU A 110 -8.55 -27.24 40.37
N ALA A 111 -9.66 -26.86 39.74
CA ALA A 111 -10.91 -26.55 40.43
C ALA A 111 -11.87 -27.73 40.56
N GLY A 112 -12.34 -28.04 41.77
CA GLY A 112 -13.31 -29.11 42.03
C GLY A 112 -13.22 -29.76 43.43
N GLY A 113 -12.39 -29.21 44.33
CA GLY A 113 -12.22 -29.71 45.70
C GLY A 113 -11.45 -31.03 45.79
N GLY A 114 -11.24 -31.58 46.99
CA GLY A 114 -10.93 -33.00 47.19
C GLY A 114 -9.52 -33.52 46.86
N HIS A 115 -8.45 -32.75 47.01
CA HIS A 115 -7.11 -33.22 46.61
C HIS A 115 -6.40 -34.09 47.68
N SER A 116 -5.80 -35.19 47.23
CA SER A 116 -4.84 -35.99 48.00
C SER A 116 -3.47 -35.30 48.11
N THR A 117 -2.59 -35.81 48.97
CA THR A 117 -1.18 -35.34 49.13
C THR A 117 -0.27 -35.64 47.93
N ASN A 118 -0.81 -36.11 46.80
CA ASN A 118 -0.07 -36.71 45.70
C ASN A 118 0.10 -35.76 44.50
N TRP A 119 0.21 -34.46 44.77
CA TRP A 119 0.42 -33.42 43.76
C TRP A 119 1.77 -32.72 43.99
N PRO A 120 2.42 -32.23 42.92
CA PRO A 120 3.53 -31.31 43.05
C PRO A 120 3.14 -30.09 43.88
N ALA A 121 4.09 -29.61 44.70
CA ALA A 121 3.92 -28.40 45.47
C ALA A 121 3.66 -27.17 44.57
N ASP A 122 3.19 -26.08 45.18
CA ASP A 122 2.95 -24.80 44.51
C ASP A 122 1.82 -24.82 43.47
N ASN A 123 0.77 -25.65 43.68
CA ASN A 123 -0.48 -25.59 42.91
C ASN A 123 -1.66 -25.22 43.83
N PHE A 124 -2.75 -24.76 43.22
CA PHE A 124 -3.96 -24.30 43.91
C PHE A 124 -5.15 -25.19 43.59
N PHE A 125 -6.04 -25.38 44.57
CA PHE A 125 -7.17 -26.30 44.45
C PHE A 125 -8.48 -25.67 44.94
N PRO A 126 -9.05 -24.71 44.19
CA PRO A 126 -10.35 -24.16 44.53
C PRO A 126 -11.43 -25.25 44.59
N SER A 127 -12.41 -25.08 45.47
CA SER A 127 -13.49 -26.06 45.68
C SER A 127 -14.38 -26.24 44.45
N THR A 128 -14.52 -25.21 43.61
CA THR A 128 -15.29 -25.23 42.37
C THR A 128 -14.66 -24.26 41.36
N LEU A 129 -15.07 -24.35 40.09
CA LEU A 129 -14.68 -23.34 39.08
C LEU A 129 -15.20 -21.94 39.42
N ASP A 130 -16.32 -21.82 40.14
CA ASP A 130 -16.82 -20.52 40.58
C ASP A 130 -15.94 -19.91 41.68
N ALA A 131 -15.33 -20.75 42.52
CA ALA A 131 -14.35 -20.32 43.54
C ALA A 131 -13.04 -19.80 42.94
N VAL A 132 -12.84 -19.90 41.62
CA VAL A 132 -11.74 -19.22 40.90
C VAL A 132 -11.93 -17.70 40.92
N GLY A 133 -13.18 -17.21 40.98
CA GLY A 133 -13.46 -15.78 41.05
C GLY A 133 -13.36 -15.06 39.70
N PHE A 134 -13.85 -15.67 38.63
CA PHE A 134 -14.06 -15.01 37.33
C PHE A 134 -15.05 -13.85 37.44
N VAL A 135 -14.93 -12.85 36.56
CA VAL A 135 -15.86 -11.69 36.51
C VAL A 135 -17.27 -12.15 36.12
N ASN A 136 -17.43 -12.91 35.02
CA ASN A 136 -18.71 -13.50 34.64
C ASN A 136 -18.51 -14.75 33.75
N ARG A 137 -18.21 -15.88 34.40
CA ARG A 137 -17.95 -17.16 33.71
C ARG A 137 -19.10 -17.59 32.80
N THR A 138 -20.35 -17.50 33.26
CA THR A 138 -21.53 -17.90 32.48
C THR A 138 -21.80 -16.99 31.28
N GLY A 139 -21.31 -15.74 31.33
CA GLY A 139 -21.38 -14.78 30.23
C GLY A 139 -20.16 -14.78 29.31
N GLY A 140 -19.20 -15.69 29.52
CA GLY A 140 -17.96 -15.76 28.72
C GLY A 140 -16.86 -14.77 29.11
N ASP A 141 -17.05 -14.00 30.18
CA ASP A 141 -16.02 -13.11 30.71
C ASP A 141 -15.18 -13.85 31.77
N TYR A 142 -14.09 -14.45 31.27
CA TYR A 142 -13.16 -15.26 32.04
C TYR A 142 -12.00 -14.45 32.64
N HIS A 143 -12.08 -13.11 32.67
CA HIS A 143 -11.14 -12.32 33.47
C HIS A 143 -11.24 -12.71 34.93
N LEU A 144 -10.11 -12.70 35.64
CA LEU A 144 -10.10 -12.82 37.08
C LEU A 144 -10.54 -11.50 37.71
N SER A 145 -11.55 -11.57 38.59
CA SER A 145 -12.00 -10.39 39.34
C SER A 145 -10.91 -9.87 40.27
N ALA A 146 -10.99 -8.62 40.69
CA ALA A 146 -10.04 -8.03 41.64
C ALA A 146 -10.01 -8.76 43.01
N ALA A 147 -11.06 -9.52 43.33
CA ALA A 147 -11.14 -10.33 44.55
C ALA A 147 -10.62 -11.77 44.37
N SER A 148 -10.30 -12.19 43.14
CA SER A 148 -9.77 -13.53 42.89
C SER A 148 -8.40 -13.69 43.56
N PRO A 149 -8.18 -14.74 44.37
CA PRO A 149 -6.87 -15.03 44.94
C PRO A 149 -5.84 -15.45 43.88
N TYR A 150 -6.29 -15.69 42.64
CA TYR A 150 -5.48 -16.12 41.51
C TYR A 150 -5.08 -14.96 40.58
N LYS A 151 -5.55 -13.73 40.88
CA LYS A 151 -5.10 -12.50 40.20
C LYS A 151 -3.62 -12.27 40.51
N ASN A 152 -2.81 -12.03 39.48
CA ASN A 152 -1.35 -11.85 39.60
C ASN A 152 -0.59 -12.99 40.31
N ALA A 153 -1.16 -14.20 40.38
CA ALA A 153 -0.59 -15.31 41.15
C ALA A 153 0.36 -16.21 40.34
N GLY A 154 0.51 -15.95 39.04
CA GLY A 154 1.39 -16.69 38.13
C GLY A 154 2.87 -16.53 38.48
N THR A 155 3.69 -17.44 37.99
CA THR A 155 5.16 -17.40 38.16
C THR A 155 5.79 -16.13 37.60
N ASP A 156 5.10 -15.42 36.72
CA ASP A 156 5.51 -14.18 36.08
C ASP A 156 4.81 -12.93 36.64
N GLY A 157 4.00 -13.08 37.71
CA GLY A 157 3.22 -12.01 38.31
C GLY A 157 1.94 -11.63 37.55
N LYS A 158 1.56 -12.38 36.50
CA LYS A 158 0.28 -12.22 35.81
C LYS A 158 -0.80 -13.11 36.42
N ASP A 159 -2.03 -12.89 35.98
CA ASP A 159 -3.18 -13.72 36.32
C ASP A 159 -2.95 -15.18 35.92
N LEU A 160 -3.42 -16.12 36.75
CA LEU A 160 -3.55 -17.48 36.28
C LEU A 160 -4.58 -17.56 35.16
N GLY A 161 -4.36 -18.47 34.22
CA GLY A 161 -5.25 -18.69 33.09
C GLY A 161 -4.93 -17.83 31.88
N ALA A 162 -5.84 -17.84 30.91
CA ALA A 162 -5.70 -17.14 29.64
C ALA A 162 -5.79 -15.61 29.79
N ASP A 163 -4.99 -14.90 29.01
CA ASP A 163 -5.11 -13.45 28.81
C ASP A 163 -6.34 -13.16 27.92
N ILE A 164 -7.45 -12.80 28.57
CA ILE A 164 -8.74 -12.63 27.91
C ILE A 164 -8.79 -11.33 27.09
N ASP A 165 -8.10 -10.27 27.50
CA ASP A 165 -7.98 -9.04 26.71
C ASP A 165 -7.23 -9.30 25.40
N ALA A 166 -6.09 -9.99 25.46
CA ALA A 166 -5.33 -10.37 24.28
C ALA A 166 -6.13 -11.30 23.35
N LEU A 167 -6.87 -12.24 23.92
CA LEU A 167 -7.75 -13.13 23.17
C LEU A 167 -8.85 -12.34 22.44
N ASN A 168 -9.60 -11.49 23.16
CA ASN A 168 -10.68 -10.69 22.59
C ASN A 168 -10.17 -9.76 21.48
N ALA A 169 -9.00 -9.15 21.66
CA ALA A 169 -8.38 -8.33 20.63
C ALA A 169 -8.01 -9.15 19.38
N ALA A 170 -7.46 -10.35 19.55
CA ALA A 170 -7.07 -11.23 18.45
C ALA A 170 -8.29 -11.83 17.70
N THR A 171 -9.43 -12.01 18.38
CA THR A 171 -10.62 -12.65 17.82
C THR A 171 -11.75 -11.67 17.50
N ALA A 172 -11.53 -10.35 17.61
CA ALA A 172 -12.58 -9.34 17.45
C ALA A 172 -13.37 -9.43 16.13
N CYS A 173 -12.72 -9.86 15.03
CA CYS A 173 -13.33 -10.04 13.71
C CYS A 173 -13.82 -11.47 13.40
N ALA A 174 -13.62 -12.41 14.33
CA ALA A 174 -13.93 -13.82 14.07
C ALA A 174 -15.44 -14.09 14.15
N VAL A 175 -16.15 -13.37 15.02
CA VAL A 175 -17.58 -13.57 15.29
C VAL A 175 -18.46 -13.03 14.17
N ASP A 176 -18.04 -11.95 13.50
CA ASP A 176 -18.78 -11.33 12.39
C ASP A 176 -18.33 -11.82 10.99
N GLY A 177 -17.31 -12.68 10.92
CA GLY A 177 -16.76 -13.22 9.67
C GLY A 177 -15.96 -12.21 8.85
N SER A 178 -15.57 -11.07 9.44
CA SER A 178 -14.87 -9.98 8.74
C SER A 178 -13.35 -10.18 8.60
N CYS A 179 -12.79 -11.28 9.11
CA CYS A 179 -11.37 -11.61 8.94
C CYS A 179 -10.99 -12.10 7.52
N THR A 180 -11.68 -11.66 6.45
CA THR A 180 -11.07 -11.77 5.11
C THR A 180 -9.89 -10.79 5.07
N PRO A 181 -8.67 -11.24 4.71
CA PRO A 181 -7.56 -10.32 4.52
C PRO A 181 -7.92 -9.36 3.38
N THR A 182 -8.26 -8.12 3.74
CA THR A 182 -8.50 -7.04 2.79
C THR A 182 -7.22 -6.22 2.68
N LEU A 183 -6.79 -6.02 1.44
CA LEU A 183 -5.74 -5.07 1.09
C LEU A 183 -6.43 -3.82 0.56
N ASP A 184 -6.08 -2.67 1.10
CA ASP A 184 -6.72 -1.41 0.74
C ASP A 184 -5.72 -0.27 0.92
N LEU A 185 -5.09 0.15 -0.18
CA LEU A 185 -4.11 1.23 -0.24
C LEU A 185 -4.80 2.53 -0.65
N VAL A 186 -4.91 3.43 0.31
CA VAL A 186 -5.51 4.75 0.14
C VAL A 186 -4.41 5.83 0.10
N GLU A 187 -4.56 6.83 -0.78
CA GLU A 187 -3.78 8.07 -0.66
C GLU A 187 -4.46 8.98 0.37
N THR A 188 -3.80 9.20 1.51
CA THR A 188 -4.35 10.04 2.58
C THR A 188 -3.95 11.50 2.44
N ALA A 189 -2.88 11.81 1.68
CA ALA A 189 -2.42 13.17 1.49
C ALA A 189 -1.62 13.32 0.19
N VAL A 190 -1.74 14.49 -0.44
CA VAL A 190 -0.85 14.94 -1.51
C VAL A 190 -0.54 16.43 -1.32
N SER A 191 0.71 16.84 -1.53
CA SER A 191 1.16 18.22 -1.45
C SER A 191 0.50 19.09 -2.52
N ASN A 192 0.33 20.38 -2.24
CA ASN A 192 -0.07 21.33 -3.27
C ASN A 192 1.03 21.51 -4.32
N PRO A 193 0.68 21.56 -5.62
CA PRO A 193 1.64 21.90 -6.67
C PRO A 193 2.00 23.39 -6.60
N PRO A 194 3.05 23.85 -7.31
CA PRO A 194 3.31 25.28 -7.48
C PRO A 194 2.11 25.98 -8.15
N ALA A 195 1.93 27.27 -7.87
CA ALA A 195 0.82 28.06 -8.45
C ALA A 195 0.87 28.12 -9.99
N SER A 196 2.07 28.09 -10.57
CA SER A 196 2.30 28.03 -12.00
C SER A 196 3.40 27.04 -12.35
N ALA A 197 3.28 26.43 -13.53
CA ALA A 197 4.32 25.60 -14.11
C ALA A 197 4.30 25.74 -15.64
N VAL A 198 5.46 25.58 -16.26
CA VAL A 198 5.58 25.46 -17.71
C VAL A 198 5.52 23.98 -18.05
N TRP A 199 4.84 23.60 -19.12
CA TRP A 199 4.89 22.21 -19.57
C TRP A 199 6.34 21.75 -19.81
N GLN A 200 6.62 20.44 -19.76
CA GLN A 200 7.98 19.88 -19.77
C GLN A 200 8.87 20.24 -18.56
N SER A 201 8.46 21.14 -17.67
CA SER A 201 9.13 21.34 -16.37
C SER A 201 8.75 20.25 -15.38
N SER A 202 9.51 20.15 -14.28
CA SER A 202 9.22 19.26 -13.16
C SER A 202 9.01 20.05 -11.88
N PHE A 203 8.17 19.53 -10.99
CA PHE A 203 8.01 20.04 -9.63
C PHE A 203 8.00 18.88 -8.63
N ALA A 204 8.33 19.17 -7.37
CA ALA A 204 8.30 18.17 -6.31
C ALA A 204 6.86 17.86 -5.89
N VAL A 205 6.56 16.58 -5.71
CA VAL A 205 5.29 16.06 -5.20
C VAL A 205 5.58 15.22 -3.97
N THR A 206 4.91 15.52 -2.87
CA THR A 206 4.91 14.68 -1.66
C THR A 206 3.54 14.06 -1.48
N ASP A 207 3.49 12.75 -1.25
CA ASP A 207 2.25 12.01 -1.02
C ASP A 207 2.35 11.10 0.21
N THR A 208 1.24 10.48 0.61
CA THR A 208 1.18 9.53 1.73
C THR A 208 0.19 8.43 1.40
N THR A 209 0.72 7.24 1.12
CA THR A 209 -0.07 6.03 0.94
C THR A 209 -0.22 5.33 2.29
N ARG A 210 -1.43 4.91 2.65
CA ARG A 210 -1.73 4.14 3.85
C ARG A 210 -2.39 2.82 3.46
N ASN A 211 -2.02 1.74 4.13
CA ASN A 211 -2.79 0.51 4.09
C ASN A 211 -3.90 0.59 5.17
N GLN A 212 -5.15 0.78 4.75
CA GLN A 212 -6.31 0.78 5.65
C GLN A 212 -6.96 -0.59 5.81
N GLY A 213 -6.48 -1.58 5.06
CA GLY A 213 -6.88 -2.98 5.19
C GLY A 213 -6.31 -3.64 6.45
N ASN A 214 -6.71 -4.90 6.66
CA ASN A 214 -6.33 -5.69 7.85
C ASN A 214 -5.19 -6.71 7.57
N ALA A 215 -4.62 -6.71 6.37
CA ALA A 215 -3.51 -7.57 5.97
C ALA A 215 -2.36 -6.77 5.33
N THR A 216 -1.17 -7.35 5.26
CA THR A 216 0.01 -6.69 4.66
C THR A 216 -0.13 -6.58 3.16
N ALA A 217 -0.06 -5.36 2.62
CA ALA A 217 -0.02 -5.10 1.19
C ALA A 217 1.43 -5.16 0.69
N GLY A 218 1.66 -5.86 -0.42
CA GLY A 218 2.97 -5.87 -1.07
C GLY A 218 3.32 -4.52 -1.70
N SER A 219 4.58 -4.36 -2.09
CA SER A 219 5.08 -3.12 -2.71
C SER A 219 4.28 -2.72 -3.96
N SER A 220 4.15 -1.40 -4.16
CA SER A 220 3.37 -0.82 -5.25
C SER A 220 3.95 0.51 -5.73
N LEU A 221 3.28 1.15 -6.69
CA LEU A 221 3.67 2.46 -7.22
C LEU A 221 2.54 3.47 -7.06
N THR A 222 2.87 4.63 -6.48
CA THR A 222 2.03 5.83 -6.57
C THR A 222 2.39 6.60 -7.85
N ARG A 223 1.39 6.91 -8.69
CA ARG A 223 1.55 7.70 -9.92
C ARG A 223 0.80 9.03 -9.83
N TYR A 224 1.32 10.04 -10.53
CA TYR A 224 0.81 11.41 -10.44
C TYR A 224 0.14 11.88 -11.70
N TYR A 225 -0.93 12.65 -11.55
CA TYR A 225 -1.74 13.15 -12.66
C TYR A 225 -2.04 14.63 -12.50
N LEU A 226 -2.17 15.33 -13.63
CA LEU A 226 -2.86 16.62 -13.68
C LEU A 226 -4.28 16.43 -14.21
N SER A 227 -5.28 16.89 -13.46
CA SER A 227 -6.70 16.73 -13.79
C SER A 227 -7.45 18.06 -13.70
N ALA A 228 -8.42 18.30 -14.58
CA ALA A 228 -9.24 19.50 -14.52
C ALA A 228 -10.21 19.48 -13.32
N THR A 229 -10.45 18.30 -12.75
CA THR A 229 -11.32 18.04 -11.59
C THR A 229 -10.51 17.45 -10.43
N PRO A 230 -10.98 17.53 -9.17
CA PRO A 230 -10.30 16.94 -8.00
C PRO A 230 -10.45 15.40 -7.93
N SER A 231 -10.55 14.74 -9.09
CA SER A 231 -10.75 13.30 -9.22
C SER A 231 -10.09 12.81 -10.50
N LYS A 232 -9.64 11.56 -10.49
CA LYS A 232 -9.02 10.92 -11.66
C LYS A 232 -10.09 10.54 -12.68
N THR A 233 -10.24 11.38 -13.71
CA THR A 233 -11.13 11.12 -14.84
C THR A 233 -10.32 10.68 -16.06
N SER A 234 -10.98 10.26 -17.14
CA SER A 234 -10.31 9.92 -18.41
C SER A 234 -9.54 11.09 -19.04
N GLY A 235 -9.84 12.33 -18.63
CA GLY A 235 -9.11 13.53 -19.05
C GLY A 235 -7.87 13.85 -18.19
N ALA A 236 -7.59 13.08 -17.15
CA ALA A 236 -6.41 13.27 -16.31
C ALA A 236 -5.15 12.88 -17.07
N THR A 237 -4.15 13.76 -17.10
CA THR A 237 -2.89 13.51 -17.79
C THR A 237 -1.84 12.98 -16.83
N LEU A 238 -1.29 11.80 -17.14
CA LEU A 238 -0.19 11.19 -16.40
C LEU A 238 1.08 12.04 -16.49
N LEU A 239 1.71 12.29 -15.34
CA LEU A 239 3.03 12.91 -15.26
C LEU A 239 4.13 11.85 -15.37
N THR A 240 5.31 12.25 -15.83
CA THR A 240 6.48 11.36 -15.76
C THR A 240 7.08 11.45 -14.37
N GLY A 241 7.29 10.30 -13.74
CA GLY A 241 7.66 10.19 -12.33
C GLY A 241 6.63 9.34 -11.59
N ALA A 242 7.11 8.50 -10.69
CA ALA A 242 6.32 7.65 -9.81
C ALA A 242 7.10 7.42 -8.53
N ARG A 243 6.39 7.18 -7.42
CA ARG A 243 7.02 6.84 -6.14
C ARG A 243 6.80 5.37 -5.84
N SER A 244 7.88 4.67 -5.50
CA SER A 244 7.81 3.33 -4.95
C SER A 244 7.28 3.37 -3.52
N VAL A 245 6.28 2.53 -3.25
CA VAL A 245 5.73 2.27 -1.93
C VAL A 245 6.23 0.89 -1.51
N PRO A 246 6.97 0.75 -0.38
CA PRO A 246 7.37 -0.55 0.12
C PRO A 246 6.15 -1.36 0.58
N ASP A 247 6.37 -2.59 1.01
CA ASP A 247 5.33 -3.38 1.68
C ASP A 247 4.82 -2.60 2.90
N LEU A 248 3.50 -2.60 3.10
CA LEU A 248 2.84 -1.90 4.21
C LEU A 248 1.99 -2.88 5.01
N GLY A 249 2.32 -3.04 6.29
CA GLY A 249 1.48 -3.75 7.25
C GLY A 249 0.11 -3.06 7.43
N ALA A 250 -0.81 -3.75 8.10
CA ALA A 250 -2.14 -3.20 8.39
C ALA A 250 -2.03 -1.89 9.18
N GLY A 251 -2.64 -0.82 8.68
CA GLY A 251 -2.63 0.50 9.29
C GLY A 251 -1.36 1.34 9.05
N GLU A 252 -0.31 0.76 8.47
CA GLU A 252 0.96 1.44 8.21
C GLU A 252 0.84 2.44 7.05
N SER A 253 1.77 3.41 7.01
CA SER A 253 1.81 4.44 5.98
C SER A 253 3.23 4.67 5.47
N SER A 254 3.33 5.03 4.20
CA SER A 254 4.57 5.49 3.59
C SER A 254 4.35 6.87 2.97
N SER A 255 5.19 7.82 3.36
CA SER A 255 5.27 9.14 2.74
C SER A 255 6.63 9.37 2.10
N GLY A 256 6.66 10.16 1.03
CA GLY A 256 7.90 10.54 0.37
C GLY A 256 7.68 11.59 -0.70
N THR A 257 8.79 12.12 -1.22
CA THR A 257 8.80 13.18 -2.24
C THR A 257 9.49 12.71 -3.51
N VAL A 258 8.93 13.01 -4.68
CA VAL A 258 9.56 12.78 -5.98
C VAL A 258 9.34 13.95 -6.93
N ALA A 259 10.23 14.13 -7.90
CA ALA A 259 10.02 15.09 -8.97
C ALA A 259 9.07 14.51 -10.04
N ALA A 260 7.96 15.19 -10.31
CA ALA A 260 7.02 14.85 -11.36
C ALA A 260 7.14 15.85 -12.53
N LYS A 261 7.37 15.33 -13.74
CA LYS A 261 7.50 16.12 -14.97
C LYS A 261 6.18 16.19 -15.73
N ILE A 262 5.79 17.40 -16.10
CA ILE A 262 4.58 17.69 -16.87
C ILE A 262 4.84 17.35 -18.35
N PRO A 263 4.05 16.50 -19.02
CA PRO A 263 4.18 16.31 -20.46
C PRO A 263 3.64 17.53 -21.23
N SER A 264 3.71 17.50 -22.56
CA SER A 264 3.04 18.51 -23.36
C SER A 264 1.53 18.32 -23.26
N ILE A 265 0.86 19.25 -22.57
CA ILE A 265 -0.58 19.24 -22.33
C ILE A 265 -1.21 20.57 -22.71
N LYS A 266 -2.54 20.59 -22.83
CA LYS A 266 -3.27 21.85 -22.99
C LYS A 266 -2.98 22.77 -21.81
N THR A 267 -2.76 24.06 -22.08
CA THR A 267 -2.57 25.06 -21.03
C THR A 267 -3.85 25.28 -20.24
N GLY A 268 -3.75 25.51 -18.93
CA GLY A 268 -4.90 25.75 -18.07
C GLY A 268 -4.64 25.38 -16.60
N PRO A 269 -5.62 25.60 -15.72
CA PRO A 269 -5.54 25.19 -14.33
C PRO A 269 -5.84 23.69 -14.16
N TYR A 270 -5.02 23.02 -13.34
CA TYR A 270 -5.16 21.60 -13.03
C TYR A 270 -4.98 21.32 -11.53
N PHE A 271 -5.74 20.38 -10.99
CA PHE A 271 -5.44 19.71 -9.73
C PHE A 271 -4.30 18.71 -9.95
N LEU A 272 -3.42 18.58 -8.95
CA LEU A 272 -2.49 17.47 -8.87
C LEU A 272 -3.19 16.31 -8.15
N LEU A 273 -3.10 15.11 -8.72
CA LEU A 273 -3.56 13.88 -8.09
C LEU A 273 -2.36 12.97 -7.81
N ALA A 274 -2.35 12.35 -6.63
CA ALA A 274 -1.54 11.16 -6.36
C ALA A 274 -2.49 9.96 -6.32
N CYS A 275 -2.13 8.86 -6.95
CA CYS A 275 -2.93 7.64 -6.99
C CYS A 275 -2.08 6.44 -6.60
N ALA A 276 -2.40 5.81 -5.48
CA ALA A 276 -1.75 4.62 -4.95
C ALA A 276 -2.03 3.38 -5.82
N ASN A 277 -1.06 2.47 -5.86
CA ASN A 277 -1.13 1.19 -6.59
C ASN A 277 -1.72 1.34 -8.01
N ASP A 278 -1.35 2.40 -8.71
CA ASP A 278 -2.07 2.79 -9.92
C ASP A 278 -1.81 1.84 -11.11
N THR A 279 -0.77 1.01 -10.99
CA THR A 279 -0.47 -0.12 -11.89
C THR A 279 -1.24 -1.40 -11.55
N ARG A 280 -2.02 -1.39 -10.46
CA ARG A 280 -2.82 -2.51 -9.95
C ARG A 280 -2.00 -3.78 -9.73
N THR A 281 -0.82 -3.63 -9.12
CA THR A 281 0.06 -4.75 -8.78
C THR A 281 -0.40 -5.45 -7.50
N VAL A 282 -1.00 -4.69 -6.58
CA VAL A 282 -1.73 -5.23 -5.43
C VAL A 282 -3.21 -5.37 -5.82
N ILE A 283 -3.85 -6.47 -5.45
CA ILE A 283 -5.30 -6.64 -5.63
C ILE A 283 -5.99 -6.14 -4.36
N GLU A 284 -6.82 -5.12 -4.53
CA GLU A 284 -7.43 -4.39 -3.42
C GLU A 284 -8.94 -4.61 -3.34
N SER A 285 -9.52 -4.37 -2.15
CA SER A 285 -10.96 -4.41 -1.93
C SER A 285 -11.70 -3.19 -2.49
N ASP A 286 -11.02 -2.05 -2.57
CA ASP A 286 -11.56 -0.80 -3.11
C ASP A 286 -10.46 -0.09 -3.92
N TYR A 287 -10.78 0.35 -5.14
CA TYR A 287 -9.86 1.14 -5.98
C TYR A 287 -10.32 2.59 -6.11
N ALA A 288 -11.50 2.94 -5.58
CA ALA A 288 -12.09 4.27 -5.72
C ALA A 288 -11.47 5.28 -4.75
N ASN A 289 -10.88 4.79 -3.65
CA ASN A 289 -10.23 5.60 -2.62
C ASN A 289 -8.72 5.82 -2.88
N ASN A 290 -8.12 5.14 -3.87
CA ASN A 290 -6.68 5.18 -4.10
C ASN A 290 -6.13 6.56 -4.50
N CYS A 291 -6.98 7.51 -4.91
CA CYS A 291 -6.53 8.81 -5.40
C CYS A 291 -6.89 9.95 -4.45
N ALA A 292 -5.88 10.75 -4.08
CA ALA A 292 -6.06 12.04 -3.41
C ALA A 292 -5.78 13.20 -4.37
N ALA A 293 -6.50 14.31 -4.19
CA ALA A 293 -6.31 15.53 -4.95
C ALA A 293 -5.70 16.64 -4.09
N SER A 294 -4.87 17.48 -4.70
CA SER A 294 -4.40 18.72 -4.10
C SER A 294 -5.56 19.68 -3.85
N THR A 295 -5.43 20.54 -2.85
CA THR A 295 -6.42 21.59 -2.58
C THR A 295 -6.22 22.81 -3.48
N ALA A 296 -4.96 23.12 -3.82
CA ALA A 296 -4.60 24.15 -4.78
C ALA A 296 -4.46 23.59 -6.19
N ARG A 297 -4.62 24.47 -7.20
CA ARG A 297 -4.40 24.15 -8.61
C ARG A 297 -3.09 24.76 -9.10
N VAL A 298 -2.44 24.07 -10.05
CA VAL A 298 -1.34 24.61 -10.85
C VAL A 298 -1.88 25.14 -12.16
N VAL A 299 -1.44 26.34 -12.56
CA VAL A 299 -1.69 26.88 -13.90
C VAL A 299 -0.56 26.43 -14.82
N VAL A 300 -0.86 25.50 -15.72
CA VAL A 300 0.10 25.04 -16.74
C VAL A 300 0.10 25.99 -17.93
N SER A 301 1.30 26.45 -18.28
CA SER A 301 1.57 27.40 -19.35
C SER A 301 2.54 26.79 -20.38
N ALA A 302 2.52 27.35 -21.59
CA ALA A 302 3.40 26.96 -22.69
C ALA A 302 3.76 28.19 -23.54
N PRO A 303 4.95 28.24 -24.16
CA PRO A 303 5.26 29.24 -25.16
C PRO A 303 4.57 28.92 -26.49
N ASP A 304 4.39 29.92 -27.33
CA ASP A 304 3.84 29.81 -28.68
C ASP A 304 4.52 30.88 -29.56
N LEU A 305 5.47 30.51 -30.41
CA LEU A 305 6.18 31.39 -31.34
C LEU A 305 5.48 31.41 -32.69
N VAL A 306 5.00 32.58 -33.05
CA VAL A 306 4.29 32.85 -34.30
C VAL A 306 5.12 33.77 -35.18
N GLU A 307 5.11 33.57 -36.49
CA GLU A 307 5.54 34.61 -37.42
C GLU A 307 4.40 35.62 -37.63
N ALA A 308 4.56 36.81 -37.07
CA ALA A 308 3.58 37.88 -37.14
C ALA A 308 3.67 38.66 -38.45
N ALA A 309 4.86 38.82 -39.02
CA ALA A 309 5.10 39.55 -40.26
C ALA A 309 6.29 38.97 -41.05
N VAL A 310 6.24 39.08 -42.38
CA VAL A 310 7.37 38.81 -43.27
C VAL A 310 7.32 39.78 -44.44
N SER A 311 8.48 40.30 -44.86
CA SER A 311 8.61 41.21 -45.98
C SER A 311 8.33 40.51 -47.31
N ASN A 312 7.99 41.29 -48.34
CA ASN A 312 7.88 40.75 -49.69
C ASN A 312 9.27 40.44 -50.27
N PRO A 313 9.42 39.33 -51.02
CA PRO A 313 10.65 39.07 -51.77
C PRO A 313 10.73 40.00 -53.00
N PRO A 314 11.89 40.10 -53.67
CA PRO A 314 11.99 40.79 -54.96
C PRO A 314 11.06 40.16 -56.01
N ALA A 315 10.57 40.95 -56.97
CA ALA A 315 9.65 40.46 -58.01
C ALA A 315 10.27 39.37 -58.91
N SER A 316 11.60 39.39 -59.08
CA SER A 316 12.35 38.34 -59.78
C SER A 316 13.71 38.12 -59.16
N ALA A 317 14.19 36.89 -59.21
CA ALA A 317 15.55 36.52 -58.79
C ALA A 317 16.07 35.36 -59.64
N VAL A 318 17.39 35.17 -59.64
CA VAL A 318 18.05 34.01 -60.25
C VAL A 318 18.56 33.09 -59.15
N ARG A 319 18.78 31.81 -59.49
CA ARG A 319 19.41 30.84 -58.57
C ARG A 319 20.77 31.36 -58.09
N GLY A 320 21.09 31.14 -56.82
CA GLY A 320 22.32 31.61 -56.19
C GLY A 320 22.31 33.09 -55.80
N ALA A 321 21.31 33.88 -56.21
CA ALA A 321 21.17 35.27 -55.76
C ALA A 321 20.79 35.34 -54.28
N SER A 322 21.14 36.46 -53.66
CA SER A 322 20.74 36.80 -52.29
C SER A 322 19.81 38.00 -52.25
N PHE A 323 18.93 38.03 -51.26
CA PHE A 323 18.07 39.17 -50.96
C PHE A 323 17.84 39.25 -49.45
N SER A 324 17.41 40.41 -48.96
CA SER A 324 17.09 40.62 -47.54
C SER A 324 15.65 40.25 -47.24
N VAL A 325 15.43 39.61 -46.10
CA VAL A 325 14.11 39.30 -45.54
C VAL A 325 14.00 39.95 -44.18
N THR A 326 12.96 40.75 -43.98
CA THR A 326 12.59 41.24 -42.66
C THR A 326 11.39 40.46 -42.16
N ASP A 327 11.47 39.91 -40.95
CA ASP A 327 10.37 39.19 -40.30
C ASP A 327 10.16 39.69 -38.88
N THR A 328 9.04 39.26 -38.28
CA THR A 328 8.71 39.53 -36.88
C THR A 328 8.16 38.27 -36.25
N THR A 329 8.95 37.65 -35.38
CA THR A 329 8.52 36.53 -34.54
C THR A 329 7.93 37.09 -33.24
N GLY A 330 6.74 36.64 -32.85
CA GLY A 330 6.08 37.00 -31.59
C GLY A 330 5.85 35.78 -30.72
N ASN A 331 5.65 35.98 -29.41
CA ASN A 331 5.21 34.95 -28.49
C ASN A 331 3.82 35.27 -27.89
N PRO A 332 2.71 34.96 -28.58
CA PRO A 332 1.36 35.05 -28.00
C PRO A 332 1.09 34.05 -26.85
N GLY A 333 2.01 33.12 -26.59
CA GLY A 333 1.90 32.14 -25.50
C GLY A 333 1.98 32.76 -24.10
N ASN A 334 1.66 31.95 -23.10
CA ASN A 334 1.65 32.33 -21.68
C ASN A 334 3.00 32.09 -21.00
N ALA A 335 3.88 31.25 -21.57
CA ALA A 335 5.21 31.04 -21.02
C ALA A 335 6.30 31.70 -21.88
N THR A 336 7.44 31.97 -21.26
CA THR A 336 8.64 32.45 -21.96
C THR A 336 9.14 31.37 -22.92
N ALA A 337 9.32 31.75 -24.18
CA ALA A 337 10.03 30.95 -25.17
C ALA A 337 11.53 31.19 -25.01
N GLY A 338 12.32 30.10 -24.98
CA GLY A 338 13.78 30.21 -25.06
C GLY A 338 14.25 30.76 -26.41
N PRO A 339 15.55 31.02 -26.58
CA PRO A 339 16.10 31.44 -27.87
C PRO A 339 15.78 30.42 -28.97
N SER A 340 15.48 30.91 -30.17
CA SER A 340 15.10 30.09 -31.32
C SER A 340 15.65 30.65 -32.62
N VAL A 341 15.32 30.01 -33.75
CA VAL A 341 15.75 30.41 -35.08
C VAL A 341 14.57 30.45 -36.04
N THR A 342 14.42 31.56 -36.75
CA THR A 342 13.52 31.69 -37.90
C THR A 342 14.26 31.26 -39.17
N ARG A 343 13.68 30.33 -39.92
CA ARG A 343 14.19 29.87 -41.22
C ARG A 343 13.25 30.28 -42.35
N TYR A 344 13.82 30.45 -43.54
CA TYR A 344 13.10 30.97 -44.69
C TYR A 344 13.00 29.96 -45.81
N TYR A 345 11.85 29.94 -46.49
CA TYR A 345 11.55 28.98 -47.54
C TYR A 345 10.96 29.67 -48.76
N LEU A 346 11.17 29.09 -49.95
CA LEU A 346 10.36 29.36 -51.13
C LEU A 346 9.34 28.23 -51.33
N SER A 347 8.07 28.57 -51.43
CA SER A 347 6.96 27.61 -51.56
C SER A 347 6.02 27.99 -52.70
N ALA A 348 5.49 27.01 -53.42
CA ALA A 348 4.49 27.25 -54.46
C ALA A 348 3.12 27.67 -53.87
N THR A 349 2.89 27.39 -52.58
CA THR A 349 1.67 27.70 -51.83
C THR A 349 1.99 28.64 -50.67
N PRO A 350 1.00 29.35 -50.10
CA PRO A 350 1.21 30.25 -48.96
C PRO A 350 1.43 29.51 -47.62
N SER A 351 1.79 28.23 -47.66
CA SER A 351 2.00 27.40 -46.46
C SER A 351 3.25 26.54 -46.64
N LYS A 352 3.88 26.18 -45.52
CA LYS A 352 5.04 25.29 -45.54
C LYS A 352 4.57 23.86 -45.81
N THR A 353 4.77 23.42 -47.05
CA THR A 353 4.50 22.04 -47.50
C THR A 353 5.81 21.30 -47.72
N SER A 354 5.77 19.98 -47.94
CA SER A 354 6.96 19.17 -48.25
C SER A 354 7.70 19.62 -49.51
N GLY A 355 7.05 20.37 -50.40
CA GLY A 355 7.65 20.97 -51.59
C GLY A 355 8.34 22.32 -51.37
N ALA A 356 8.30 22.88 -50.15
CA ALA A 356 8.95 24.14 -49.84
C ALA A 356 10.48 23.96 -49.80
N THR A 357 11.21 24.82 -50.51
CA THR A 357 12.67 24.78 -50.58
C THR A 357 13.28 25.70 -49.53
N LEU A 358 14.11 25.15 -48.64
CA LEU A 358 14.84 25.91 -47.61
C LEU A 358 15.86 26.85 -48.27
N LEU A 359 15.87 28.12 -47.87
CA LEU A 359 16.89 29.08 -48.26
C LEU A 359 18.12 28.98 -47.36
N THR A 360 19.28 29.35 -47.88
CA THR A 360 20.48 29.48 -47.04
C THR A 360 20.43 30.83 -46.33
N GLY A 361 20.53 30.82 -45.00
CA GLY A 361 20.34 32.00 -44.16
C GLY A 361 19.20 31.78 -43.16
N SER A 362 19.31 32.42 -42.01
CA SER A 362 18.35 32.32 -40.92
C SER A 362 18.50 33.51 -39.99
N ARG A 363 17.48 33.77 -39.17
CA ARG A 363 17.55 34.81 -38.13
C ARG A 363 17.49 34.20 -36.75
N SER A 364 18.42 34.61 -35.88
CA SER A 364 18.36 34.27 -34.46
C SER A 364 17.28 35.10 -33.78
N VAL A 365 16.45 34.45 -32.97
CA VAL A 365 15.40 35.07 -32.17
C VAL A 365 15.81 34.92 -30.70
N PRO A 366 15.98 36.01 -29.94
CA PRO A 366 16.28 35.91 -28.51
C PRO A 366 15.13 35.26 -27.75
N ALA A 367 15.31 34.99 -26.46
CA ALA A 367 14.21 34.56 -25.62
C ALA A 367 13.07 35.60 -25.64
N LEU A 368 11.84 35.14 -25.81
CA LEU A 368 10.65 36.00 -25.86
C LEU A 368 9.73 35.66 -24.71
N GLY A 369 9.53 36.63 -23.80
CA GLY A 369 8.47 36.54 -22.79
C GLY A 369 7.06 36.60 -23.42
N PRO A 370 6.00 36.35 -22.63
CA PRO A 370 4.63 36.46 -23.10
C PRO A 370 4.33 37.84 -23.70
N GLY A 371 3.71 37.86 -24.88
CA GLY A 371 3.35 39.08 -25.62
C GLY A 371 4.53 39.83 -26.25
N GLN A 372 5.77 39.39 -26.02
CA GLN A 372 6.94 40.01 -26.64
C GLN A 372 7.12 39.58 -28.10
N SER A 373 7.83 40.41 -28.86
CA SER A 373 8.20 40.09 -30.24
C SER A 373 9.62 40.55 -30.56
N SER A 374 10.21 39.93 -31.57
CA SER A 374 11.51 40.29 -32.13
C SER A 374 11.37 40.44 -33.63
N SER A 375 11.68 41.64 -34.13
CA SER A 375 11.78 41.92 -35.56
C SER A 375 13.25 42.10 -35.96
N GLY A 376 13.59 41.67 -37.16
CA GLY A 376 14.94 41.86 -37.69
C GLY A 376 15.04 41.45 -39.15
N THR A 377 16.22 41.68 -39.72
CA THR A 377 16.52 41.40 -41.12
C THR A 377 17.61 40.35 -41.23
N ALA A 378 17.43 39.38 -42.14
CA ALA A 378 18.45 38.41 -42.52
C ALA A 378 18.66 38.40 -44.04
N ALA A 379 19.91 38.22 -44.46
CA ALA A 379 20.22 37.94 -45.85
C ALA A 379 19.98 36.44 -46.13
N VAL A 380 19.20 36.14 -47.16
CA VAL A 380 18.92 34.77 -47.60
C VAL A 380 19.46 34.55 -49.01
N LYS A 381 19.94 33.35 -49.30
CA LYS A 381 20.44 32.94 -50.62
C LYS A 381 19.58 31.81 -51.19
N ILE A 382 19.21 31.96 -52.46
CA ILE A 382 18.40 30.98 -53.18
C ILE A 382 19.28 29.80 -53.61
N PRO A 383 18.98 28.56 -53.17
CA PRO A 383 19.73 27.39 -53.61
C PRO A 383 19.40 27.03 -55.06
N SER A 384 20.02 25.96 -55.58
CA SER A 384 19.56 25.38 -56.84
C SER A 384 18.17 24.76 -56.65
N MET A 385 17.18 25.29 -57.36
CA MET A 385 15.79 24.81 -57.34
C MET A 385 15.13 25.03 -58.70
N LYS A 386 13.91 24.50 -58.88
CA LYS A 386 13.16 24.67 -60.12
C LYS A 386 12.79 26.16 -60.32
N THR A 387 12.77 26.59 -61.58
CA THR A 387 12.23 27.90 -61.94
C THR A 387 10.71 27.92 -61.74
N GLY A 388 10.14 29.09 -61.47
CA GLY A 388 8.72 29.18 -61.12
C GLY A 388 8.37 30.46 -60.35
N SER A 389 7.15 30.51 -59.83
CA SER A 389 6.65 31.61 -59.00
C SER A 389 6.38 31.11 -57.58
N TYR A 390 7.07 31.69 -56.60
CA TYR A 390 7.10 31.19 -55.23
C TYR A 390 6.75 32.28 -54.21
N PHE A 391 5.99 31.92 -53.18
CA PHE A 391 5.91 32.69 -51.95
C PHE A 391 7.20 32.55 -51.16
N LEU A 392 7.60 33.62 -50.47
CA LEU A 392 8.57 33.54 -49.38
C LEU A 392 7.82 33.19 -48.11
N LEU A 393 8.31 32.20 -47.36
CA LEU A 393 7.83 31.88 -46.02
C LEU A 393 8.91 32.22 -45.00
N ALA A 394 8.53 32.87 -43.90
CA ALA A 394 9.30 32.84 -42.66
C ALA A 394 8.65 31.81 -41.73
N CYS A 395 9.45 31.02 -41.03
CA CYS A 395 8.98 30.00 -40.08
C CYS A 395 9.76 30.10 -38.78
N ALA A 396 9.07 30.50 -37.71
CA ALA A 396 9.60 30.62 -36.36
C ALA A 396 9.93 29.24 -35.76
N ASN A 397 11.01 29.18 -34.97
CA ASN A 397 11.46 27.98 -34.26
C ASN A 397 11.47 26.72 -35.14
N ASP A 398 11.94 26.86 -36.37
CA ASP A 398 11.83 25.80 -37.38
C ASP A 398 12.61 24.52 -37.01
N THR A 399 13.66 24.68 -36.22
CA THR A 399 14.47 23.60 -35.65
C THR A 399 13.80 22.87 -34.49
N ARG A 400 12.64 23.35 -34.01
CA ARG A 400 11.92 22.83 -32.84
C ARG A 400 12.78 22.74 -31.59
N THR A 401 13.67 23.71 -31.40
CA THR A 401 14.54 23.81 -30.21
C THR A 401 13.76 24.26 -28.98
N VAL A 402 12.69 25.04 -29.18
CA VAL A 402 11.71 25.37 -28.15
C VAL A 402 10.50 24.45 -28.32
N ALA A 403 10.00 23.87 -27.24
CA ALA A 403 8.75 23.11 -27.27
C ALA A 403 7.55 24.06 -27.14
N GLU A 404 6.64 24.04 -28.12
CA GLU A 404 5.55 25.03 -28.24
C GLU A 404 4.15 24.43 -28.26
N GLY A 405 3.18 25.15 -27.69
CA GLY A 405 1.78 24.73 -27.58
C GLY A 405 1.08 24.54 -28.93
N ASN A 406 1.57 25.23 -29.96
CA ASN A 406 1.05 25.22 -31.30
C ASN A 406 2.21 25.38 -32.28
N TYR A 407 2.33 24.46 -33.26
CA TYR A 407 3.33 24.59 -34.33
C TYR A 407 2.69 24.98 -35.68
N ALA A 408 1.35 25.02 -35.74
CA ALA A 408 0.63 25.23 -37.00
C ALA A 408 0.64 26.71 -37.43
N ASN A 409 0.88 27.62 -36.48
CA ASN A 409 0.94 29.07 -36.67
C ASN A 409 2.37 29.61 -36.83
N ASN A 410 3.41 28.76 -36.76
CA ASN A 410 4.80 29.22 -36.81
C ASN A 410 5.23 29.81 -38.15
N CYS A 411 4.52 29.55 -39.25
CA CYS A 411 4.92 30.00 -40.58
C CYS A 411 3.98 31.07 -41.15
N LYS A 412 4.56 32.11 -41.74
CA LYS A 412 3.84 33.16 -42.48
C LYS A 412 4.39 33.34 -43.89
N ALA A 413 3.49 33.47 -44.86
CA ALA A 413 3.83 33.75 -46.25
C ALA A 413 3.86 35.25 -46.56
N SER A 414 4.72 35.63 -47.50
CA SER A 414 4.71 36.94 -48.13
C SER A 414 3.43 37.20 -48.91
N ALA A 415 3.04 38.47 -49.05
CA ALA A 415 1.86 38.84 -49.83
C ALA A 415 2.08 38.68 -51.35
N THR A 416 3.32 38.90 -51.78
CA THR A 416 3.73 38.77 -53.19
C THR A 416 4.64 37.57 -53.40
N ARG A 417 4.81 37.19 -54.67
CA ARG A 417 5.67 36.07 -55.09
C ARG A 417 6.91 36.59 -55.79
N VAL A 418 8.00 35.82 -55.70
CA VAL A 418 9.20 35.97 -56.52
C VAL A 418 9.13 35.06 -57.72
N ARG A 419 9.41 35.59 -58.92
CA ARG A 419 9.59 34.80 -60.14
C ARG A 419 11.05 34.39 -60.32
N LEU A 420 11.35 33.12 -60.13
CA LEU A 420 12.67 32.54 -60.32
C LEU A 420 12.92 32.24 -61.80
N ARG A 421 14.02 32.79 -62.34
CA ARG A 421 14.43 32.62 -63.75
C ARG A 421 15.75 31.87 -63.88
#